data_AF-A0A7C5D5B4-F1
#
_entry.id   AF-A0A7C5D5B4-F1
#
_cell.length_a   1.000
_cell.length_b   1.000
_cell.length_c   1.000
_cell.angle_alpha   90.00
_cell.angle_beta   90.00
_cell.angle_gamma   90.00
#
_symmetry.space_group_name_H-M   'P 1'
#
loop_
_entity.id
_entity.type
_entity.pdbx_description
1 polymer ?
#
loop_
_entity_poly.entity_id
_entity_poly.type
_entity_poly.pdbx_seq_one_letter_code
_entity_poly.pdbx_strand_id
1 'polypeptide(L)'
;KVVNAADSLSLGISMVVAVLIGVAIGIGLPKFTGAWWTLWIGVFIGTGAAILNVYKAYVKQKASLDELANEPRYNYKTNEELQKKYDEEDDE
;
A
#
# COMPACT_ATOMS: atom_id res chain seq x y z
N LYS A 1 -11.39 -13.45 9.00
CA LYS A 1 -10.14 -12.77 9.44
C LYS A 1 -8.90 -13.18 8.63
N VAL A 2 -8.83 -14.39 8.06
CA VAL A 2 -7.68 -14.86 7.26
C VAL A 2 -7.53 -14.15 5.89
N VAL A 3 -8.65 -13.73 5.29
CA VAL A 3 -8.68 -13.17 3.92
C VAL A 3 -8.01 -11.78 3.83
N ASN A 4 -8.25 -10.88 4.78
CA ASN A 4 -7.65 -9.53 4.79
C ASN A 4 -6.13 -9.52 5.03
N ALA A 5 -5.60 -10.50 5.77
CA ALA A 5 -4.16 -10.60 6.03
C ALA A 5 -3.39 -11.05 4.78
N ALA A 6 -3.97 -11.96 3.99
CA ALA A 6 -3.36 -12.48 2.77
C ALA A 6 -3.20 -11.41 1.68
N ASP A 7 -4.17 -10.50 1.54
CA ASP A 7 -4.12 -9.43 0.53
C ASP A 7 -2.98 -8.44 0.78
N SER A 8 -2.73 -8.08 2.05
CA SER A 8 -1.60 -7.22 2.43
C SER A 8 -0.24 -7.90 2.23
N LEU A 9 -0.16 -9.21 2.50
CA LEU A 9 1.07 -10.00 2.29
C LEU A 9 1.41 -10.16 0.81
N SER A 10 0.40 -10.41 -0.03
CA SER A 10 0.54 -10.53 -1.48
C SER A 10 1.04 -9.22 -2.11
N LEU A 11 0.51 -8.09 -1.66
CA LEU A 11 0.94 -6.77 -2.10
C LEU A 11 2.41 -6.49 -1.76
N GLY A 12 2.82 -6.73 -0.52
CA GLY A 12 4.20 -6.53 -0.07
C GLY A 12 5.20 -7.40 -0.86
N ILE A 13 4.86 -8.67 -1.08
CA ILE A 13 5.71 -9.61 -1.83
C ILE A 13 5.86 -9.15 -3.30
N SER A 14 4.77 -8.72 -3.95
CA SER A 14 4.83 -8.24 -5.33
C SER A 14 5.77 -7.04 -5.52
N MET A 15 5.82 -6.16 -4.51
CA MET A 15 6.68 -4.97 -4.52
C MET A 15 8.16 -5.34 -4.43
N VAL A 16 8.50 -6.30 -3.56
CA VAL A 16 9.87 -6.83 -3.42
C VAL A 16 10.30 -7.55 -4.70
N VAL A 17 9.44 -8.37 -5.29
CA VAL A 17 9.72 -9.07 -6.55
C VAL A 17 9.99 -8.08 -7.69
N ALA A 18 9.20 -7.01 -7.80
CA ALA A 18 9.42 -5.97 -8.81
C ALA A 18 10.78 -5.27 -8.66
N VAL A 19 11.19 -4.96 -7.42
CA VAL A 19 12.52 -4.38 -7.13
C VAL A 19 13.64 -5.34 -7.51
N LEU A 20 13.53 -6.62 -7.14
CA LEU A 20 14.54 -7.64 -7.45
C LEU A 20 14.73 -7.83 -8.95
N ILE A 21 13.64 -7.82 -9.74
CA ILE A 21 13.72 -7.88 -11.20
C ILE A 21 14.40 -6.64 -11.78
N GLY A 22 14.07 -5.45 -11.28
CA GLY A 22 14.74 -4.21 -11.70
C GLY A 22 16.24 -4.22 -11.43
N VAL A 23 16.65 -4.69 -10.24
CA VAL A 23 18.06 -4.84 -9.87
C VAL A 23 18.76 -5.89 -10.73
N ALA A 24 18.11 -7.04 -10.99
CA ALA A 24 18.68 -8.09 -11.83
C ALA A 24 18.93 -7.63 -13.28
N ILE A 25 17.98 -6.87 -13.86
CA ILE A 25 18.13 -6.26 -15.19
C ILE A 25 19.24 -5.20 -15.17
N GLY A 26 19.29 -4.37 -14.13
CA GLY A 26 20.32 -3.35 -13.94
C GLY A 26 21.73 -3.93 -13.91
N ILE A 27 21.93 -5.08 -13.25
CA ILE A 27 23.22 -5.79 -13.20
C ILE A 27 23.55 -6.50 -14.54
N GLY A 28 22.55 -6.86 -15.34
CA GLY A 28 22.73 -7.55 -16.63
C GLY A 28 23.17 -6.63 -17.79
N LEU A 29 22.62 -5.42 -17.88
CA LEU A 29 22.92 -4.43 -18.93
C LEU A 29 24.42 -4.09 -19.14
N PRO A 30 25.23 -3.93 -18.10
CA PRO A 30 26.65 -3.54 -18.21
C PRO A 30 27.52 -4.66 -18.73
N LYS A 31 27.13 -5.92 -18.46
CA LYS A 31 27.81 -7.11 -19.01
C LYS A 31 27.64 -7.23 -20.52
N PHE A 32 26.54 -6.72 -21.09
CA PHE A 32 26.28 -6.75 -22.53
C PHE A 32 26.77 -5.51 -23.27
N THR A 33 26.70 -4.33 -22.66
CA THR A 33 27.02 -3.07 -23.34
C THR A 33 28.48 -2.62 -23.17
N GLY A 34 29.20 -3.16 -22.17
CA GLY A 34 30.56 -2.70 -21.81
C GLY A 34 30.62 -1.27 -21.25
N ALA A 35 29.50 -0.57 -21.24
CA ALA A 35 29.37 0.82 -20.84
C ALA A 35 28.88 0.87 -19.39
N TRP A 36 29.82 1.04 -18.45
CA TRP A 36 29.54 1.10 -17.01
C TRP A 36 28.50 2.14 -16.60
N TRP A 37 28.34 3.22 -17.37
CA TRP A 37 27.35 4.27 -17.10
C TRP A 37 25.90 3.81 -17.33
N THR A 38 25.68 2.74 -18.12
CA THR A 38 24.35 2.18 -18.37
C THR A 38 23.73 1.47 -17.16
N LEU A 39 24.55 1.11 -16.15
CA LEU A 39 24.07 0.67 -14.83
C LEU A 39 23.04 1.65 -14.26
N TRP A 40 23.34 2.94 -14.38
CA TRP A 40 22.53 3.99 -13.77
C TRP A 40 21.17 4.15 -14.43
N ILE A 41 21.04 3.81 -15.71
CA ILE A 41 19.74 3.79 -16.41
C ILE A 41 18.83 2.73 -15.77
N GLY A 42 19.36 1.51 -15.57
CA GLY A 42 18.63 0.44 -14.91
C GLY A 42 18.27 0.77 -13.46
N VAL A 43 19.21 1.38 -12.72
CA VAL A 43 18.97 1.83 -11.34
C VAL A 43 17.90 2.92 -11.30
N PHE A 44 17.96 3.95 -12.16
CA PHE A 44 16.98 5.04 -12.16
C PHE A 44 15.58 4.56 -12.51
N ILE A 45 15.47 3.72 -13.54
CA ILE A 45 14.18 3.15 -13.97
C ILE A 45 13.65 2.19 -12.90
N GLY A 46 14.50 1.34 -12.33
CA GLY A 46 14.13 0.40 -11.27
C GLY A 46 13.67 1.11 -9.99
N THR A 47 14.43 2.09 -9.51
CA THR A 47 14.07 2.90 -8.34
C THR A 47 12.81 3.72 -8.59
N GLY A 48 12.67 4.36 -9.77
CA GLY A 48 11.47 5.10 -10.14
C GLY A 48 10.22 4.21 -10.22
N ALA A 49 10.34 3.03 -10.83
CA ALA A 49 9.26 2.05 -10.91
C ALA A 49 8.86 1.53 -9.52
N ALA A 50 9.83 1.29 -8.64
CA ALA A 50 9.57 0.88 -7.26
C ALA A 50 8.79 1.95 -6.50
N ILE A 51 9.25 3.21 -6.53
CA ILE A 51 8.59 4.35 -5.88
C ILE A 51 7.16 4.51 -6.41
N LEU A 52 6.96 4.45 -7.73
CA LEU A 52 5.64 4.57 -8.33
C LEU A 52 4.70 3.44 -7.90
N ASN A 53 5.22 2.21 -7.77
CA ASN A 53 4.45 1.07 -7.30
C ASN A 53 4.06 1.24 -5.81
N VAL A 54 5.00 1.67 -4.96
CA VAL A 54 4.75 1.99 -3.53
C VAL A 54 3.67 3.05 -3.40
N TYR A 55 3.77 4.14 -4.16
CA TYR A 55 2.81 5.26 -4.10
C TYR A 55 1.41 4.80 -4.49
N LYS A 56 1.28 4.00 -5.55
CA LYS A 56 -0.01 3.48 -6.01
C LYS A 56 -0.66 2.55 -4.96
N ALA A 57 0.14 1.71 -4.31
CA ALA A 57 -0.27 0.89 -3.18
C ALA A 57 -0.72 1.74 -1.98
N TYR A 58 0.04 2.77 -1.63
CA TYR A 58 -0.29 3.69 -0.54
C TYR A 58 -1.61 4.43 -0.79
N VAL A 59 -1.81 5.00 -1.98
CA VAL A 59 -3.05 5.69 -2.33
C VAL A 59 -4.25 4.74 -2.26
N LYS A 60 -4.10 3.49 -2.72
CA LYS A 60 -5.17 2.49 -2.65
C LYS A 60 -5.51 2.11 -1.20
N GLN A 61 -4.50 1.90 -0.35
CA GLN A 61 -4.72 1.66 1.08
C GLN A 61 -5.35 2.85 1.78
N LYS A 62 -4.86 4.07 1.51
CA LYS A 62 -5.41 5.29 2.08
C LYS A 62 -6.88 5.49 1.70
N ALA A 63 -7.23 5.26 0.44
CA ALA A 63 -8.62 5.33 -0.01
C ALA A 63 -9.52 4.33 0.74
N SER A 64 -9.07 3.08 0.91
CA SER A 64 -9.83 2.11 1.71
C SER A 64 -9.94 2.50 3.19
N LEU A 65 -8.92 3.16 3.75
CA LEU A 65 -8.96 3.64 5.14
C LEU A 65 -9.90 4.85 5.30
N ASP A 66 -9.90 5.78 4.36
CA ASP A 66 -10.83 6.92 4.35
C ASP A 66 -12.29 6.46 4.17
N GLU A 67 -12.50 5.39 3.39
CA GLU A 67 -13.82 4.77 3.22
C GLU A 67 -14.28 4.08 4.51
N LEU A 68 -13.39 3.32 5.18
CA LEU A 68 -13.67 2.77 6.51
C LEU A 68 -13.92 3.85 7.56
N ALA A 69 -13.20 4.97 7.51
CA ALA A 69 -13.35 6.08 8.45
C ALA A 69 -14.69 6.82 8.29
N ASN A 70 -15.29 6.79 7.09
CA ASN A 70 -16.59 7.37 6.81
C ASN A 70 -17.77 6.41 7.08
N GLU A 71 -17.53 5.16 7.44
CA GLU A 71 -18.60 4.27 7.87
C GLU A 71 -19.21 4.77 9.20
N PRO A 72 -20.54 4.92 9.31
CA PRO A 72 -21.21 5.43 10.50
C PRO A 72 -20.95 4.56 11.75
N ARG A 73 -20.58 3.29 11.58
CA ARG A 73 -20.22 2.38 12.68
C ARG A 73 -18.86 2.71 13.32
N TYR A 74 -17.96 3.38 12.58
CA TYR A 74 -16.62 3.78 13.05
C TYR A 74 -16.51 5.29 13.26
N ASN A 75 -17.51 6.06 12.83
CA ASN A 75 -17.61 7.48 13.14
C ASN A 75 -17.92 7.64 14.64
N TYR A 76 -16.90 8.02 15.41
CA TYR A 76 -16.96 8.11 16.88
C TYR A 76 -18.15 8.93 17.40
N LYS A 77 -18.57 9.95 16.64
CA LYS A 77 -19.74 10.78 16.97
C LYS A 77 -21.06 10.00 16.94
N THR A 78 -21.21 9.08 15.98
CA THR A 78 -22.43 8.28 15.82
C THR A 78 -22.56 7.24 16.92
N ASN A 79 -21.44 6.65 17.38
CA ASN A 79 -21.46 5.75 18.54
C ASN A 79 -21.78 6.50 19.84
N GLU A 80 -21.26 7.72 20.03
CA GLU A 80 -21.54 8.52 21.23
C GLU A 80 -23.00 8.99 21.29
N GLU A 81 -23.59 9.36 20.15
CA GLU A 81 -25.02 9.69 20.05
C GLU A 81 -25.92 8.45 20.23
N LEU A 82 -25.54 7.30 19.68
CA LEU A 82 -26.26 6.03 19.91
C LEU A 82 -26.19 5.61 21.40
N GLN A 83 -25.02 5.75 22.03
CA GLN A 83 -24.82 5.41 23.44
C GLN A 83 -25.73 6.27 24.33
N LYS A 84 -25.76 7.59 24.12
CA LYS A 84 -26.65 8.50 24.87
C LYS A 84 -28.12 8.16 24.71
N LYS A 85 -28.53 7.76 23.50
CA LYS A 85 -29.92 7.39 23.22
C LYS A 85 -30.34 6.10 23.91
N TYR A 86 -29.42 5.13 24.01
CA TYR A 86 -29.65 3.90 24.77
C TYR A 86 -29.71 4.19 26.27
N ASP A 87 -28.83 5.04 26.80
CA ASP A 87 -28.81 5.41 28.21
C ASP A 87 -30.07 6.23 28.60
N GLU A 88 -30.63 7.05 27.70
CA GLU A 88 -31.90 7.78 27.92
C GLU A 88 -33.16 6.88 27.82
N GLU A 89 -33.14 5.80 27.04
CA GLU A 89 -34.28 4.86 26.92
C GLU A 89 -34.40 3.88 28.10
N ASP A 90 -33.32 3.62 28.86
CA ASP A 90 -33.33 2.74 30.04
C ASP A 90 -33.79 3.47 31.34
N ASP A 91 -33.87 4.80 31.32
CA ASP A 91 -34.25 5.67 32.45
C ASP A 91 -35.75 6.13 32.41
N GLU A 92 -36.54 5.75 31.39
CA GLU A 92 -38.01 5.94 31.29
C GLU A 92 -38.82 4.68 31.66
#